data_AF-A0A8R1DWX2-F1
#
_entry.id   AF-A0A8R1DWX2-F1
#
_cell.length_a   1.000
_cell.length_b   1.000
_cell.length_c   1.000
_cell.angle_alpha   90.00
_cell.angle_beta   90.00
_cell.angle_gamma   90.00
#
_symmetry.space_group_name_H-M   'P 1'
#
loop_
_entity.id
_entity.type
_entity.pdbx_description
1 polymer ?
#
loop_
_entity_poly.entity_id
_entity_poly.type
_entity_poly.pdbx_seq_one_letter_code
_entity_poly.pdbx_strand_id
1 'polypeptide(L)'
;MRLVLLFTFFLSANGFDFIVENLKKYVNHDADPCDDFYRHACPLDVGIPRDLVFLGFQDILAKNSLKNPRAWDKFSVKKDIFERPRNETFNDKIEELYLHLCENEGNTTLMLKHLEPILFNPAECRGRFCLAYIRDDPNCKRAAKHLNSKLSRDMALYLSESLIEYHNQFFEFVTFIQILNAILDIDVRDGIHLVEEYLEDMKKIAIEWVQKTPWAINNEVSKSIKSLIEQIYLFDNYGENLRNSIDLFIKIEKAYTDCKAQYNDSKKAVELCFLIVSQDPKLKIDVETLSFSDANAYYGLPSIYMGFAYYYVAQFTEAVSAKIGFSGGCVGHEFGHGLIKSTSADDLTYFSNNSRNCIQNQYNSTCKEFVEQSCDTYDKQVDENGADIIGLQLAYELLERHCKDDLKTIYKPLNVTHQQLFFYATAVSYCQGKRSHTITRMDGTLDSHASANIRVNAMISQHPGFKDAFQCSKESRMIKSAVDQCIIYGEHAPQTRKH
;
A
#
# COMPACT_ATOMS: atom_id res chain seq x y z
N MET A 1 -45.34 7.70 38.41
CA MET A 1 -44.97 8.16 37.06
C MET A 1 -43.58 8.79 37.12
N ARG A 2 -42.52 7.98 36.97
CA ARG A 2 -41.12 8.46 36.93
C ARG A 2 -40.64 8.28 35.50
N LEU A 3 -40.51 9.41 34.80
CA LEU A 3 -39.91 9.48 33.48
C LEU A 3 -38.41 9.23 33.65
N VAL A 4 -37.93 8.07 33.20
CA VAL A 4 -36.50 7.81 33.06
C VAL A 4 -36.07 8.43 31.74
N LEU A 5 -35.37 9.56 31.82
CA LEU A 5 -34.64 10.14 30.70
C LEU A 5 -33.52 9.17 30.30
N LEU A 6 -33.78 8.35 29.30
CA LEU A 6 -32.75 7.67 28.53
C LEU A 6 -31.97 8.75 27.78
N PHE A 7 -30.80 9.12 28.31
CA PHE A 7 -29.75 9.73 27.50
C PHE A 7 -29.26 8.68 26.51
N THR A 8 -29.94 8.59 25.35
CA THR A 8 -29.32 8.06 24.15
C THR A 8 -28.21 9.02 23.78
N PHE A 9 -26.96 8.65 24.10
CA PHE A 9 -25.80 9.23 23.43
C PHE A 9 -25.98 8.96 21.93
N PHE A 10 -26.49 9.95 21.20
CA PHE A 10 -26.15 10.10 19.81
C PHE A 10 -24.64 10.36 19.80
N LEU A 11 -23.85 9.31 19.58
CA LEU A 11 -22.48 9.48 19.10
C LEU A 11 -22.60 10.19 17.76
N SER A 12 -22.39 11.51 17.78
CA SER A 12 -22.21 12.31 16.58
C SER A 12 -21.16 11.67 15.70
N ALA A 13 -21.42 11.65 14.39
CA ALA A 13 -20.55 11.20 13.31
C ALA A 13 -19.29 12.08 13.17
N ASN A 14 -18.49 12.23 14.23
CA ASN A 14 -17.23 12.97 14.18
C ASN A 14 -16.10 11.95 14.15
N GLY A 15 -15.47 11.77 12.99
CA GLY A 15 -14.16 11.13 12.91
C GLY A 15 -13.16 11.84 13.82
N PHE A 16 -12.10 11.14 14.22
CA PHE A 16 -11.08 11.73 15.08
C PHE A 16 -9.99 12.40 14.25
N ASP A 17 -9.40 13.46 14.80
CA ASP A 17 -8.29 14.15 14.15
C ASP A 17 -6.98 13.41 14.42
N PHE A 18 -6.62 12.51 13.51
CA PHE A 18 -5.42 11.68 13.62
C PHE A 18 -4.15 12.51 13.82
N ILE A 19 -4.01 13.66 13.14
CA ILE A 19 -2.80 14.47 13.25
C ILE A 19 -2.71 15.11 14.63
N VAL A 20 -3.78 15.78 15.07
CA VAL A 20 -3.80 16.49 16.36
C VAL A 20 -3.62 15.54 17.54
N GLU A 21 -4.28 14.37 17.50
CA GLU A 21 -4.16 13.38 18.57
C GLU A 21 -2.74 12.82 18.68
N ASN A 22 -2.10 12.50 17.55
CA ASN A 22 -0.74 11.98 17.55
C ASN A 22 0.28 13.05 17.96
N LEU A 23 0.15 14.27 17.47
CA LEU A 23 1.08 15.35 17.83
C LEU A 23 1.01 15.68 19.32
N LYS A 24 -0.19 15.72 19.92
CA LYS A 24 -0.36 15.90 21.37
C LYS A 24 0.28 14.80 22.20
N LYS A 25 0.28 13.57 21.67
CA LYS A 25 0.70 12.39 22.42
C LYS A 25 2.19 12.12 22.31
N TYR A 26 2.78 12.42 21.15
CA TYR A 26 4.10 11.88 20.81
C TYR A 26 5.17 12.92 20.49
N VAL A 27 4.84 14.19 20.20
CA VAL A 27 5.90 15.19 19.95
C VAL A 27 6.73 15.39 21.22
N ASN A 28 8.05 15.35 21.08
CA ASN A 28 8.96 15.63 22.19
C ASN A 28 9.20 17.14 22.29
N HIS A 29 8.37 17.83 23.06
CA HIS A 29 8.50 19.28 23.25
C HIS A 29 9.76 19.72 24.01
N ASP A 30 10.51 18.80 24.62
CA ASP A 30 11.78 19.09 25.29
C ASP A 30 12.98 19.04 24.31
N ALA A 31 12.79 18.46 23.11
CA ALA A 31 13.79 18.47 22.06
C ALA A 31 13.71 19.77 21.23
N ASP A 32 14.87 20.25 20.76
CA ASP A 32 14.91 21.37 19.84
C ASP A 32 14.61 20.87 18.40
N PRO A 33 13.53 21.35 17.73
CA PRO A 33 13.22 20.98 16.36
C PRO A 33 14.33 21.35 15.36
N CYS A 34 15.22 22.28 15.71
CA CYS A 34 16.37 22.67 14.90
C CYS A 34 17.58 21.75 15.07
N ASP A 35 17.61 20.90 16.10
CA ASP A 35 18.67 19.90 16.30
C ASP A 35 18.38 18.60 15.54
N ASP A 36 17.19 18.03 15.68
CA ASP A 36 16.75 16.87 14.90
C ASP A 36 15.23 16.86 14.78
N PHE A 37 14.73 17.37 13.65
CA PHE A 37 13.28 17.55 13.48
C PHE A 37 12.52 16.23 13.46
N TYR A 38 13.04 15.19 12.80
CA TYR A 38 12.42 13.88 12.81
C TYR A 38 12.33 13.32 14.22
N ARG A 39 13.39 13.41 15.04
CA ARG A 39 13.34 12.90 16.42
C ARG A 39 12.51 13.75 17.37
N HIS A 40 12.42 15.04 17.08
CA HIS A 40 11.48 15.95 17.74
C HIS A 40 10.01 15.56 17.48
N ALA A 41 9.65 15.30 16.22
CA ALA A 41 8.29 14.90 15.84
C ALA A 41 7.97 13.42 16.08
N CYS A 42 8.98 12.54 16.01
CA CYS A 42 8.91 11.09 16.12
C CYS A 42 9.96 10.55 17.12
N PRO A 43 9.80 10.75 18.44
CA PRO A 43 10.76 10.27 19.43
C PRO A 43 10.83 8.73 19.51
N LEU A 44 11.80 8.23 20.27
CA LEU A 44 12.03 6.78 20.44
C LEU A 44 11.36 6.19 21.69
N ASP A 45 10.43 6.94 22.31
CA ASP A 45 9.85 6.59 23.60
C ASP A 45 9.02 5.31 23.59
N VAL A 46 8.94 4.69 24.77
CA VAL A 46 8.12 3.50 25.03
C VAL A 46 6.65 3.88 24.93
N GLY A 47 6.09 3.79 23.72
CA GLY A 47 4.68 4.10 23.48
C GLY A 47 4.32 4.49 22.05
N ILE A 48 5.30 4.88 21.21
CA ILE A 48 5.04 5.13 19.79
C ILE A 48 4.90 3.79 19.08
N PRO A 49 3.75 3.53 18.42
CA PRO A 49 3.55 2.32 17.62
C PRO A 49 4.61 2.18 16.52
N ARG A 50 5.00 0.93 16.23
CA ARG A 50 5.87 0.65 15.08
C ARG A 50 5.06 0.83 13.81
N ASP A 51 5.35 1.87 13.04
CA ASP A 51 4.53 2.35 11.91
C ASP A 51 3.23 3.00 12.40
N LEU A 52 3.31 4.30 12.68
CA LEU A 52 2.26 5.04 13.36
C LEU A 52 0.98 5.15 12.52
N VAL A 53 1.12 5.39 11.23
CA VAL A 53 -0.03 5.55 10.32
C VAL A 53 -0.69 4.19 10.11
N PHE A 54 0.08 3.16 9.74
CA PHE A 54 -0.47 1.83 9.51
C PHE A 54 -1.27 1.33 10.73
N LEU A 55 -0.67 1.38 11.93
CA LEU A 55 -1.34 0.91 13.14
C LEU A 55 -2.54 1.78 13.54
N GLY A 56 -2.45 3.10 13.34
CA GLY A 56 -3.56 4.02 13.64
C GLY A 56 -4.81 3.74 12.81
N PHE A 57 -4.64 3.36 11.55
CA PHE A 57 -5.74 3.07 10.62
C PHE A 57 -6.16 1.61 10.60
N GLN A 58 -5.24 0.67 10.87
CA GLN A 58 -5.55 -0.75 10.99
C GLN A 58 -6.63 -1.00 12.04
N ASP A 59 -6.55 -0.33 13.20
CA ASP A 59 -7.55 -0.45 14.26
C ASP A 59 -8.94 0.05 13.84
N ILE A 60 -8.99 1.14 13.05
CA ILE A 60 -10.26 1.69 12.53
C ILE A 60 -10.87 0.70 11.55
N LEU A 61 -10.08 0.21 10.60
CA LEU A 61 -10.53 -0.72 9.57
C LEU A 61 -10.93 -2.06 10.18
N ALA A 62 -10.17 -2.59 11.13
CA ALA A 62 -10.50 -3.82 11.85
C ALA A 62 -11.80 -3.69 12.66
N LYS A 63 -12.00 -2.59 13.39
CA LYS A 63 -13.25 -2.38 14.14
C LYS A 63 -14.46 -2.27 13.23
N ASN A 64 -14.32 -1.67 12.05
CA ASN A 64 -15.42 -1.52 11.10
C ASN A 64 -15.66 -2.81 10.29
N SER A 65 -14.63 -3.53 9.89
CA SER A 65 -14.75 -4.82 9.18
C SER A 65 -15.42 -5.90 10.05
N LEU A 66 -15.20 -5.85 11.37
CA LEU A 66 -15.82 -6.73 12.36
C LEU A 66 -17.27 -6.35 12.73
N LYS A 67 -17.88 -5.32 12.11
CA LYS A 67 -19.31 -5.02 12.33
C LYS A 67 -20.23 -6.05 11.65
N ASN A 68 -19.76 -6.77 10.63
CA ASN A 68 -20.56 -7.78 9.93
C ASN A 68 -19.79 -9.10 9.62
N PRO A 69 -19.18 -9.75 10.62
CA PRO A 69 -18.27 -10.88 10.40
C PRO A 69 -19.01 -12.12 9.88
N ARG A 70 -20.28 -12.27 10.27
CA ARG A 70 -21.11 -13.45 9.96
C ARG A 70 -21.67 -13.46 8.54
N ALA A 71 -21.64 -12.33 7.82
CA ALA A 71 -22.15 -12.27 6.46
C ALA A 71 -21.38 -13.21 5.51
N TRP A 72 -20.11 -13.49 5.82
CA TRP A 72 -19.22 -14.32 5.01
C TRP A 72 -19.13 -15.77 5.48
N ASP A 73 -19.52 -16.08 6.71
CA ASP A 73 -19.45 -17.44 7.28
C ASP A 73 -20.49 -18.40 6.69
N LYS A 74 -21.43 -17.86 5.89
CA LYS A 74 -22.42 -18.63 5.14
C LYS A 74 -21.86 -19.30 3.87
N PHE A 75 -20.69 -18.85 3.40
CA PHE A 75 -20.09 -19.36 2.16
C PHE A 75 -19.26 -20.61 2.41
N SER A 76 -19.47 -21.61 1.57
CA SER A 76 -18.91 -22.96 1.75
C SER A 76 -17.40 -22.95 1.59
N VAL A 77 -16.88 -22.22 0.59
CA VAL A 77 -15.44 -22.12 0.34
C VAL A 77 -14.71 -21.56 1.55
N LYS A 78 -15.25 -20.50 2.17
CA LYS A 78 -14.68 -19.90 3.37
C LYS A 78 -14.72 -20.91 4.53
N LYS A 79 -15.88 -21.49 4.81
CA LYS A 79 -16.02 -22.42 5.94
C LYS A 79 -15.04 -23.60 5.85
N ASP A 80 -15.01 -24.29 4.71
CA ASP A 80 -14.22 -25.51 4.54
C ASP A 80 -12.72 -25.24 4.50
N ILE A 81 -12.30 -24.06 4.00
CA ILE A 81 -10.90 -23.61 4.03
C ILE A 81 -10.42 -23.33 5.46
N PHE A 82 -11.25 -22.68 6.29
CA PHE A 82 -10.88 -22.33 7.66
C PHE A 82 -10.89 -23.55 8.60
N GLU A 83 -11.72 -24.55 8.32
CA GLU A 83 -11.80 -25.82 9.07
C GLU A 83 -10.76 -26.87 8.59
N ARG A 84 -9.89 -26.52 7.63
CA ARG A 84 -8.91 -27.44 7.02
C ARG A 84 -7.86 -27.95 8.02
N PRO A 85 -7.72 -29.28 8.22
CA PRO A 85 -6.69 -29.84 9.09
C PRO A 85 -5.28 -29.72 8.46
N ARG A 86 -4.31 -29.20 9.22
CA ARG A 86 -2.94 -28.90 8.73
C ARG A 86 -1.98 -30.10 8.70
N ASN A 87 -2.39 -31.26 9.19
CA ASN A 87 -1.46 -32.36 9.51
C ASN A 87 -1.44 -33.51 8.48
N GLU A 88 -2.21 -33.41 7.39
CA GLU A 88 -2.33 -34.48 6.38
C GLU A 88 -1.79 -34.01 5.03
N THR A 89 -1.14 -34.90 4.29
CA THR A 89 -0.59 -34.54 2.97
C THR A 89 -1.67 -34.53 1.90
N PHE A 90 -1.44 -33.79 0.80
CA PHE A 90 -2.34 -33.81 -0.36
C PHE A 90 -2.62 -35.25 -0.84
N ASN A 91 -1.60 -36.11 -0.87
CA ASN A 91 -1.73 -37.50 -1.27
C ASN A 91 -2.69 -38.29 -0.36
N ASP A 92 -2.58 -38.10 0.96
CA ASP A 92 -3.43 -38.79 1.92
C ASP A 92 -4.90 -38.41 1.71
N LYS A 93 -5.17 -37.12 1.43
CA LYS A 93 -6.53 -36.62 1.17
C LYS A 93 -7.10 -37.12 -0.15
N ILE A 94 -6.28 -37.21 -1.20
CA ILE A 94 -6.68 -37.81 -2.47
C ILE A 94 -6.91 -39.32 -2.32
N GLU A 95 -6.07 -40.04 -1.57
CA GLU A 95 -6.30 -41.46 -1.25
C GLU A 95 -7.62 -41.65 -0.49
N GLU A 96 -7.87 -40.83 0.53
CA GLU A 96 -9.07 -40.88 1.38
C GLU A 96 -10.35 -40.63 0.56
N LEU A 97 -10.33 -39.62 -0.31
CA LEU A 97 -11.45 -39.33 -1.21
C LEU A 97 -11.71 -40.48 -2.18
N TYR A 98 -10.65 -41.02 -2.81
CA TYR A 98 -10.80 -42.12 -3.77
C TYR A 98 -11.38 -43.36 -3.09
N LEU A 99 -10.83 -43.74 -1.92
CA LEU A 99 -11.30 -44.88 -1.14
C LEU A 99 -12.78 -44.72 -0.80
N HIS A 100 -13.16 -43.53 -0.31
CA HIS A 100 -14.55 -43.22 0.02
C HIS A 100 -15.47 -43.33 -1.19
N LEU A 101 -15.11 -42.76 -2.34
CA LEU A 101 -15.92 -42.86 -3.55
C LEU A 101 -16.04 -44.31 -4.02
N CYS A 102 -14.93 -45.08 -4.02
CA CYS A 102 -14.95 -46.47 -4.44
C CYS A 102 -15.83 -47.36 -3.55
N GLU A 103 -15.74 -47.21 -2.22
CA GLU A 103 -16.51 -48.00 -1.26
C GLU A 103 -18.01 -47.67 -1.24
N ASN A 104 -18.38 -46.47 -1.73
CA ASN A 104 -19.76 -45.98 -1.71
C ASN A 104 -20.36 -45.83 -3.11
N GLU A 105 -19.81 -46.53 -4.12
CA GLU A 105 -20.27 -46.50 -5.53
C GLU A 105 -20.32 -45.08 -6.13
N GLY A 106 -19.46 -44.18 -5.63
CA GLY A 106 -19.28 -42.82 -6.11
C GLY A 106 -18.48 -42.75 -7.42
N ASN A 107 -18.46 -41.56 -8.03
CA ASN A 107 -17.87 -41.36 -9.35
C ASN A 107 -16.33 -41.21 -9.31
N THR A 108 -15.62 -42.32 -9.10
CA THR A 108 -14.14 -42.36 -9.16
C THR A 108 -13.60 -41.98 -10.53
N THR A 109 -14.35 -42.24 -11.62
CA THR A 109 -13.95 -41.84 -12.99
C THR A 109 -13.81 -40.32 -13.10
N LEU A 110 -14.78 -39.57 -12.59
CA LEU A 110 -14.78 -38.12 -12.62
C LEU A 110 -13.63 -37.55 -11.79
N MET A 111 -13.42 -38.08 -10.58
CA MET A 111 -12.28 -37.71 -9.73
C MET A 111 -10.94 -37.87 -10.45
N LEU A 112 -10.71 -39.02 -11.06
CA LEU A 112 -9.46 -39.30 -11.78
C LEU A 112 -9.25 -38.36 -12.98
N LYS A 113 -10.32 -38.06 -13.72
CA LYS A 113 -10.28 -37.09 -14.84
C LYS A 113 -9.95 -35.67 -14.40
N HIS A 114 -10.39 -35.25 -13.21
CA HIS A 114 -10.00 -33.95 -12.67
C HIS A 114 -8.54 -33.91 -12.21
N LEU A 115 -8.02 -35.02 -11.68
CA LEU A 115 -6.63 -35.13 -11.24
C LEU A 115 -5.63 -35.15 -12.40
N GLU A 116 -5.93 -35.90 -13.47
CA GLU A 116 -5.02 -36.09 -14.61
C GLU A 116 -4.39 -34.79 -15.18
N PRO A 117 -5.14 -33.73 -15.53
CA PRO A 117 -4.57 -32.50 -16.09
C PRO A 117 -3.80 -31.67 -15.07
N ILE A 118 -4.16 -31.75 -13.79
CA ILE A 118 -3.49 -31.02 -12.71
C ILE A 118 -2.11 -31.63 -12.43
N LEU A 119 -2.03 -32.96 -12.49
CA LEU A 119 -0.82 -33.69 -12.21
C LEU A 119 0.15 -33.70 -13.41
N PHE A 120 -0.36 -33.74 -14.65
CA PHE A 120 0.48 -34.01 -15.82
C PHE A 120 -0.01 -33.24 -17.07
N ASN A 121 0.55 -32.05 -17.31
CA ASN A 121 0.33 -31.25 -18.53
C ASN A 121 1.01 -31.93 -19.77
N PRO A 122 0.37 -32.16 -20.95
CA PRO A 122 -0.92 -31.67 -21.42
C PRO A 122 -2.02 -32.74 -21.69
N ALA A 123 -3.20 -32.22 -22.10
CA ALA A 123 -4.56 -32.76 -22.32
C ALA A 123 -4.79 -34.16 -22.97
N GLU A 124 -3.75 -34.93 -23.25
CA GLU A 124 -3.88 -36.34 -23.62
C GLU A 124 -3.15 -37.20 -22.61
N CYS A 125 -3.91 -38.07 -22.00
CA CYS A 125 -3.34 -39.03 -21.08
C CYS A 125 -2.35 -39.98 -21.77
N ARG A 126 -1.07 -39.97 -21.35
CA ARG A 126 -0.02 -40.82 -21.96
C ARG A 126 0.67 -41.72 -20.93
N GLY A 127 0.65 -43.03 -21.20
CA GLY A 127 1.44 -44.03 -20.46
C GLY A 127 1.14 -44.04 -18.96
N ARG A 128 2.18 -43.85 -18.13
CA ARG A 128 2.06 -43.92 -16.66
C ARG A 128 1.19 -42.84 -16.03
N PHE A 129 0.80 -41.83 -16.81
CA PHE A 129 0.03 -40.67 -16.38
C PHE A 129 -1.49 -40.86 -16.50
N CYS A 130 -1.93 -42.05 -16.96
CA CYS A 130 -3.35 -42.42 -16.97
C CYS A 130 -3.78 -43.03 -15.68
N LEU A 131 -4.80 -42.42 -15.08
CA LEU A 131 -5.36 -42.85 -13.82
C LEU A 131 -6.68 -43.59 -14.06
N ALA A 132 -7.34 -43.40 -15.20
CA ALA A 132 -8.62 -44.01 -15.53
C ALA A 132 -8.70 -45.54 -15.27
N TYR A 133 -7.64 -46.31 -15.54
CA TYR A 133 -7.63 -47.76 -15.31
C TYR A 133 -7.69 -48.16 -13.83
N ILE A 134 -7.34 -47.26 -12.91
CA ILE A 134 -7.33 -47.54 -11.47
C ILE A 134 -8.74 -47.87 -10.98
N ARG A 135 -9.77 -47.29 -11.61
CA ARG A 135 -11.20 -47.54 -11.28
C ARG A 135 -11.64 -48.99 -11.52
N ASP A 136 -10.94 -49.71 -12.39
CA ASP A 136 -11.33 -51.07 -12.78
C ASP A 136 -10.77 -52.10 -11.78
N ASP A 137 -9.96 -51.67 -10.79
CA ASP A 137 -9.50 -52.52 -9.70
C ASP A 137 -10.65 -52.78 -8.69
N PRO A 138 -11.09 -54.03 -8.49
CA PRO A 138 -12.22 -54.35 -7.61
C PRO A 138 -11.90 -54.18 -6.11
N ASN A 139 -10.64 -53.93 -5.73
CA ASN A 139 -10.25 -53.69 -4.34
C ASN A 139 -9.95 -52.21 -4.12
N CYS A 140 -10.94 -51.49 -3.58
CA CYS A 140 -10.84 -50.05 -3.34
C CYS A 140 -9.61 -49.62 -2.53
N LYS A 141 -9.22 -50.38 -1.51
CA LYS A 141 -8.05 -50.06 -0.67
C LYS A 141 -6.73 -50.21 -1.44
N ARG A 142 -6.62 -51.25 -2.28
CA ARG A 142 -5.46 -51.43 -3.16
C ARG A 142 -5.42 -50.34 -4.23
N ALA A 143 -6.55 -50.04 -4.84
CA ALA A 143 -6.70 -49.00 -5.85
C ALA A 143 -6.32 -47.61 -5.31
N ALA A 144 -6.80 -47.26 -4.12
CA ALA A 144 -6.50 -46.01 -3.44
C ALA A 144 -4.99 -45.88 -3.14
N LYS A 145 -4.36 -46.92 -2.57
CA LYS A 145 -2.90 -46.95 -2.33
C LYS A 145 -2.10 -46.87 -3.62
N HIS A 146 -2.58 -47.52 -4.68
CA HIS A 146 -1.94 -47.45 -5.99
C HIS A 146 -2.02 -46.04 -6.56
N LEU A 147 -3.16 -45.34 -6.43
CA LEU A 147 -3.29 -43.92 -6.78
C LEU A 147 -2.30 -43.06 -5.98
N ASN A 148 -2.23 -43.23 -4.65
CA ASN A 148 -1.25 -42.52 -3.82
C ASN A 148 0.18 -42.73 -4.33
N SER A 149 0.56 -43.97 -4.66
CA SER A 149 1.89 -44.29 -5.18
C SER A 149 2.23 -43.63 -6.53
N LYS A 150 1.22 -43.20 -7.30
CA LYS A 150 1.42 -42.46 -8.56
C LYS A 150 1.69 -40.97 -8.33
N LEU A 151 1.30 -40.45 -7.18
CA LEU A 151 1.58 -39.07 -6.77
C LEU A 151 2.99 -39.03 -6.18
N SER A 152 3.99 -38.65 -6.98
CA SER A 152 5.37 -38.58 -6.50
C SER A 152 5.48 -37.62 -5.31
N ARG A 153 6.42 -37.88 -4.41
CA ARG A 153 6.64 -37.03 -3.24
C ARG A 153 6.88 -35.55 -3.62
N ASP A 154 7.67 -35.32 -4.67
CA ASP A 154 7.97 -33.97 -5.15
C ASP A 154 6.74 -33.25 -5.70
N MET A 155 5.86 -33.98 -6.40
CA MET A 155 4.59 -33.45 -6.90
C MET A 155 3.61 -33.17 -5.77
N ALA A 156 3.54 -34.05 -4.79
CA ALA A 156 2.71 -33.85 -3.60
C ALA A 156 3.13 -32.60 -2.83
N LEU A 157 4.44 -32.37 -2.71
CA LEU A 157 5.00 -31.15 -2.10
C LEU A 157 4.63 -29.91 -2.90
N TYR A 158 4.86 -29.92 -4.22
CA TYR A 158 4.52 -28.80 -5.10
C TYR A 158 3.03 -28.42 -5.04
N LEU A 159 2.12 -29.40 -5.10
CA LEU A 159 0.68 -29.15 -5.02
C LEU A 159 0.26 -28.67 -3.63
N SER A 160 0.89 -29.20 -2.58
CA SER A 160 0.65 -28.73 -1.21
C SER A 160 1.08 -27.27 -1.04
N GLU A 161 2.24 -26.88 -1.58
CA GLU A 161 2.71 -25.49 -1.60
C GLU A 161 1.77 -24.59 -2.41
N SER A 162 1.36 -25.00 -3.61
CA SER A 162 0.39 -24.25 -4.42
C SER A 162 -0.95 -24.05 -3.72
N LEU A 163 -1.44 -25.06 -2.98
CA LEU A 163 -2.67 -24.96 -2.19
C LEU A 163 -2.51 -24.03 -0.98
N ILE A 164 -1.34 -24.04 -0.32
CA ILE A 164 -1.04 -23.12 0.78
C ILE A 164 -0.98 -21.68 0.25
N GLU A 165 -0.35 -21.47 -0.90
CA GLU A 165 -0.27 -20.16 -1.54
C GLU A 165 -1.67 -19.63 -1.88
N TYR A 166 -2.49 -20.44 -2.58
CA TYR A 166 -3.86 -20.04 -2.91
C TYR A 166 -4.74 -19.84 -1.65
N HIS A 167 -4.51 -20.62 -0.59
CA HIS A 167 -5.16 -20.41 0.70
C HIS A 167 -4.86 -19.04 1.28
N ASN A 168 -3.58 -18.65 1.31
CA ASN A 168 -3.16 -17.34 1.82
C ASN A 168 -3.75 -16.22 0.96
N GLN A 169 -3.65 -16.33 -0.37
CA GLN A 169 -4.23 -15.36 -1.31
C GLN A 169 -5.74 -15.23 -1.13
N PHE A 170 -6.47 -16.33 -0.94
CA PHE A 170 -7.90 -16.31 -0.70
C PHE A 170 -8.25 -15.66 0.64
N PHE A 171 -7.48 -15.92 1.69
CA PHE A 171 -7.66 -15.28 2.99
C PHE A 171 -7.44 -13.76 2.91
N GLU A 172 -6.36 -13.33 2.26
CA GLU A 172 -6.07 -11.92 2.00
C GLU A 172 -7.18 -11.27 1.16
N PHE A 173 -7.67 -11.96 0.14
CA PHE A 173 -8.76 -11.49 -0.71
C PHE A 173 -10.07 -11.26 0.05
N VAL A 174 -10.46 -12.20 0.92
CA VAL A 174 -11.64 -12.02 1.78
C VAL A 174 -11.44 -10.86 2.75
N THR A 175 -10.25 -10.74 3.33
CA THR A 175 -9.90 -9.64 4.23
C THR A 175 -9.98 -8.29 3.50
N PHE A 176 -9.47 -8.23 2.27
CA PHE A 176 -9.53 -7.04 1.43
C PHE A 176 -10.97 -6.62 1.11
N ILE A 177 -11.85 -7.56 0.74
CA ILE A 177 -13.27 -7.27 0.51
C ILE A 177 -13.91 -6.67 1.78
N GLN A 178 -13.59 -7.21 2.95
CA GLN A 178 -14.10 -6.70 4.22
C GLN A 178 -13.57 -5.30 4.53
N ILE A 179 -12.30 -5.02 4.21
CA ILE A 179 -11.70 -3.69 4.38
C ILE A 179 -12.33 -2.69 3.42
N LEU A 180 -12.51 -3.03 2.14
CA LEU A 180 -13.19 -2.16 1.17
C LEU A 180 -14.61 -1.80 1.60
N ASN A 181 -15.37 -2.79 2.10
CA ASN A 181 -16.69 -2.53 2.64
C ASN A 181 -16.63 -1.60 3.86
N ALA A 182 -15.65 -1.79 4.76
CA ALA A 182 -15.44 -0.91 5.90
C ALA A 182 -15.08 0.53 5.49
N ILE A 183 -14.23 0.70 4.46
CA ILE A 183 -13.89 2.02 3.90
C ILE A 183 -15.13 2.73 3.38
N LEU A 184 -15.97 2.02 2.61
CA LEU A 184 -17.21 2.56 2.06
C LEU A 184 -18.24 2.91 3.16
N ASP A 185 -18.27 2.15 4.26
CA ASP A 185 -19.12 2.45 5.42
C ASP A 185 -18.65 3.68 6.21
N ILE A 186 -17.34 3.97 6.23
CA ILE A 186 -16.78 5.16 6.90
C ILE A 186 -17.07 6.44 6.09
N ASP A 187 -17.26 6.31 4.78
CA ASP A 187 -17.61 7.39 3.85
C ASP A 187 -16.59 8.54 3.86
N VAL A 188 -15.46 8.34 3.16
CA VAL A 188 -14.39 9.34 3.00
C VAL A 188 -14.46 10.12 1.68
N ARG A 189 -15.67 10.25 1.08
CA ARG A 189 -15.84 10.89 -0.24
C ARG A 189 -15.39 12.35 -0.28
N ASP A 190 -15.62 13.12 0.79
CA ASP A 190 -15.17 14.51 0.84
C ASP A 190 -13.64 14.58 0.94
N GLY A 191 -13.01 13.63 1.64
CA GLY A 191 -11.57 13.46 1.66
C GLY A 191 -10.98 13.14 0.29
N ILE A 192 -11.64 12.28 -0.49
CA ILE A 192 -11.25 11.95 -1.86
C ILE A 192 -11.30 13.21 -2.75
N HIS A 193 -12.41 13.94 -2.75
CA HIS A 193 -12.56 15.17 -3.54
C HIS A 193 -11.50 16.21 -3.17
N LEU A 194 -11.18 16.37 -1.88
CA LEU A 194 -10.16 17.32 -1.45
C LEU A 194 -8.74 16.92 -1.92
N VAL A 195 -8.43 15.63 -1.90
CA VAL A 195 -7.15 15.11 -2.40
C VAL A 195 -7.05 15.26 -3.93
N GLU A 196 -8.15 15.09 -4.65
CA GLU A 196 -8.24 15.39 -6.09
C GLU A 196 -8.02 16.88 -6.37
N GLU A 197 -8.62 17.77 -5.57
CA GLU A 197 -8.38 19.22 -5.67
C GLU A 197 -6.91 19.58 -5.45
N TYR A 198 -6.25 18.97 -4.46
CA TYR A 198 -4.81 19.14 -4.24
C TYR A 198 -3.99 18.74 -5.46
N LEU A 199 -4.30 17.59 -6.09
CA LEU A 199 -3.61 17.16 -7.30
C LEU A 199 -3.81 18.18 -8.44
N GLU A 200 -5.04 18.63 -8.69
CA GLU A 200 -5.33 19.58 -9.76
C GLU A 200 -4.63 20.94 -9.56
N ASP A 201 -4.52 21.41 -8.31
CA ASP A 201 -3.76 22.62 -8.01
C ASP A 201 -2.25 22.42 -8.15
N MET A 202 -1.71 21.27 -7.72
CA MET A 202 -0.31 20.91 -7.93
C MET A 202 0.04 20.79 -9.42
N LYS A 203 -0.87 20.25 -10.24
CA LYS A 203 -0.72 20.22 -11.70
C LYS A 203 -0.58 21.63 -12.28
N LYS A 204 -1.42 22.58 -11.85
CA LYS A 204 -1.32 23.99 -12.28
C LYS A 204 0.02 24.60 -11.86
N ILE A 205 0.41 24.42 -10.59
CA ILE A 205 1.70 24.90 -10.06
C ILE A 205 2.87 24.35 -10.88
N ALA A 206 2.91 23.03 -11.10
CA ALA A 206 3.98 22.39 -11.84
C ALA A 206 4.03 22.88 -13.30
N ILE A 207 2.89 23.06 -13.97
CA ILE A 207 2.85 23.62 -15.33
C ILE A 207 3.41 25.05 -15.36
N GLU A 208 3.06 25.90 -14.39
CA GLU A 208 3.62 27.26 -14.26
C GLU A 208 5.15 27.22 -14.08
N TRP A 209 5.65 26.32 -13.25
CA TRP A 209 7.09 26.15 -13.02
C TRP A 209 7.81 25.64 -14.27
N VAL A 210 7.27 24.60 -14.93
CA VAL A 210 7.83 24.02 -16.17
C VAL A 210 7.93 25.06 -17.28
N GLN A 211 6.93 25.93 -17.42
CA GLN A 211 6.93 26.99 -18.43
C GLN A 211 8.02 28.04 -18.23
N LYS A 212 8.51 28.21 -16.99
CA LYS A 212 9.60 29.12 -16.62
C LYS A 212 10.96 28.43 -16.54
N THR A 213 10.99 27.11 -16.67
CA THR A 213 12.19 26.29 -16.42
C THR A 213 13.19 26.41 -17.58
N PRO A 214 14.39 26.96 -17.37
CA PRO A 214 15.31 27.25 -18.48
C PRO A 214 15.74 26.00 -19.25
N TRP A 215 16.10 24.90 -18.58
CA TRP A 215 16.46 23.67 -19.28
C TRP A 215 15.29 23.10 -20.10
N ALA A 216 14.05 23.25 -19.63
CA ALA A 216 12.87 22.75 -20.34
C ALA A 216 12.59 23.59 -21.60
N ILE A 217 12.72 24.92 -21.49
CA ILE A 217 12.59 25.87 -22.60
C ILE A 217 13.70 25.63 -23.63
N ASN A 218 14.96 25.56 -23.19
CA ASN A 218 16.13 25.40 -24.06
C ASN A 218 16.13 24.07 -24.84
N ASN A 219 15.37 23.07 -24.37
CA ASN A 219 15.22 21.77 -25.02
C ASN A 219 13.86 21.60 -25.71
N GLU A 220 13.01 22.63 -25.73
CA GLU A 220 11.68 22.60 -26.35
C GLU A 220 10.74 21.49 -25.81
N VAL A 221 10.93 21.06 -24.56
CA VAL A 221 10.15 19.96 -23.94
C VAL A 221 8.99 20.41 -23.07
N SER A 222 8.84 21.72 -22.78
CA SER A 222 7.81 22.23 -21.87
C SER A 222 6.39 21.82 -22.28
N LYS A 223 6.09 21.73 -23.59
CA LYS A 223 4.76 21.31 -24.07
C LYS A 223 4.50 19.83 -23.82
N SER A 224 5.50 18.97 -24.01
CA SER A 224 5.37 17.54 -23.77
C SER A 224 5.22 17.23 -22.28
N ILE A 225 6.01 17.91 -21.43
CA ILE A 225 5.89 17.80 -19.98
C ILE A 225 4.50 18.24 -19.53
N LYS A 226 4.00 19.38 -20.04
CA LYS A 226 2.64 19.84 -19.76
C LYS A 226 1.58 18.78 -20.13
N SER A 227 1.67 18.18 -21.33
CA SER A 227 0.73 17.15 -21.76
C SER A 227 0.75 15.91 -20.85
N LEU A 228 1.94 15.54 -20.36
CA LEU A 228 2.09 14.43 -19.42
C LEU A 228 1.49 14.77 -18.05
N ILE A 229 1.67 16.00 -17.57
CA ILE A 229 1.06 16.47 -16.32
C ILE A 229 -0.47 16.45 -16.42
N GLU A 230 -1.03 16.96 -17.53
CA GLU A 230 -2.48 17.11 -17.71
C GLU A 230 -3.25 15.78 -17.67
N GLN A 231 -2.63 14.68 -18.12
CA GLN A 231 -3.26 13.35 -18.10
C GLN A 231 -3.23 12.66 -16.74
N ILE A 232 -2.41 13.12 -15.78
CA ILE A 232 -2.31 12.49 -14.47
C ILE A 232 -3.61 12.72 -13.68
N TYR A 233 -4.18 11.64 -13.13
CA TYR A 233 -5.40 11.68 -12.32
C TYR A 233 -5.31 10.76 -11.10
N LEU A 234 -6.19 11.00 -10.13
CA LEU A 234 -6.32 10.18 -8.93
C LEU A 234 -7.25 8.99 -9.21
N PHE A 235 -6.78 7.76 -8.99
CA PHE A 235 -7.62 6.57 -9.06
C PHE A 235 -8.22 6.28 -7.66
N ASP A 236 -9.53 6.46 -7.52
CA ASP A 236 -10.26 6.46 -6.24
C ASP A 236 -11.43 5.46 -6.20
N ASN A 237 -11.35 4.39 -7.00
CA ASN A 237 -12.51 3.58 -7.33
C ASN A 237 -12.78 2.39 -6.37
N TYR A 238 -12.87 2.67 -5.07
CA TYR A 238 -13.17 1.65 -4.06
C TYR A 238 -14.49 0.90 -4.31
N GLY A 239 -15.48 1.59 -4.86
CA GLY A 239 -16.79 0.99 -5.19
C GLY A 239 -16.71 -0.04 -6.33
N GLU A 240 -15.99 0.27 -7.41
CA GLU A 240 -15.75 -0.68 -8.49
C GLU A 240 -14.85 -1.83 -8.03
N ASN A 241 -13.80 -1.53 -7.27
CA ASN A 241 -12.92 -2.56 -6.70
C ASN A 241 -13.71 -3.54 -5.83
N LEU A 242 -14.63 -3.05 -4.98
CA LEU A 242 -15.49 -3.90 -4.18
C LEU A 242 -16.40 -4.75 -5.05
N ARG A 243 -17.04 -4.16 -6.07
CA ARG A 243 -17.93 -4.88 -7.00
C ARG A 243 -17.18 -6.00 -7.73
N ASN A 244 -16.04 -5.68 -8.33
CA ASN A 244 -15.21 -6.63 -9.07
C ASN A 244 -14.73 -7.77 -8.16
N SER A 245 -14.36 -7.44 -6.92
CA SER A 245 -13.95 -8.43 -5.92
C SER A 245 -15.10 -9.33 -5.47
N ILE A 246 -16.30 -8.78 -5.25
CA ILE A 246 -17.49 -9.58 -4.93
C ILE A 246 -17.85 -10.49 -6.10
N ASP A 247 -17.78 -10.00 -7.34
CA ASP A 247 -18.08 -10.80 -8.53
C ASP A 247 -17.10 -11.97 -8.70
N LEU A 248 -15.79 -11.75 -8.46
CA LEU A 248 -14.79 -12.81 -8.46
C LEU A 248 -15.03 -13.80 -7.31
N PHE A 249 -15.33 -13.33 -6.10
CA PHE A 249 -15.65 -14.18 -4.97
C PHE A 249 -16.86 -15.09 -5.26
N ILE A 250 -17.93 -14.55 -5.84
CA ILE A 250 -19.13 -15.32 -6.21
C ILE A 250 -18.77 -16.40 -7.24
N LYS A 251 -17.92 -16.10 -8.22
CA LYS A 251 -17.44 -17.09 -9.20
C LYS A 251 -16.64 -18.20 -8.53
N ILE A 252 -15.76 -17.85 -7.57
CA ILE A 252 -14.98 -18.81 -6.79
C ILE A 252 -15.90 -19.72 -5.97
N GLU A 253 -16.82 -19.15 -5.18
CA GLU A 253 -17.80 -19.91 -4.39
C GLU A 253 -18.65 -20.83 -5.26
N LYS A 254 -19.11 -20.34 -6.43
CA LYS A 254 -19.88 -21.16 -7.37
C LYS A 254 -19.05 -22.32 -7.90
N ALA A 255 -17.84 -22.07 -8.40
CA ALA A 255 -16.97 -23.13 -8.93
C ALA A 255 -16.64 -24.18 -7.86
N TYR A 256 -16.38 -23.73 -6.63
CA TYR A 256 -16.11 -24.59 -5.49
C TYR A 256 -17.33 -25.46 -5.11
N THR A 257 -18.51 -24.86 -4.99
CA THR A 257 -19.75 -25.57 -4.65
C THR A 257 -20.21 -26.52 -5.76
N ASP A 258 -20.10 -26.12 -7.03
CA ASP A 258 -20.35 -26.99 -8.19
C ASP A 258 -19.41 -28.21 -8.17
N CYS A 259 -18.14 -28.04 -7.78
CA CYS A 259 -17.21 -29.14 -7.63
C CYS A 259 -17.62 -30.07 -6.48
N LYS A 260 -17.94 -29.53 -5.30
CA LYS A 260 -18.37 -30.33 -4.14
C LYS A 260 -19.64 -31.13 -4.42
N ALA A 261 -20.60 -30.56 -5.13
CA ALA A 261 -21.85 -31.22 -5.51
C ALA A 261 -21.60 -32.49 -6.34
N GLN A 262 -20.54 -32.50 -7.18
CA GLN A 262 -20.15 -33.68 -7.96
C GLN A 262 -19.64 -34.86 -7.09
N TYR A 263 -19.34 -34.59 -5.82
CA TYR A 263 -18.89 -35.56 -4.83
C TYR A 263 -19.86 -35.67 -3.63
N ASN A 264 -21.15 -35.40 -3.85
CA ASN A 264 -22.20 -35.46 -2.83
C ASN A 264 -21.88 -34.63 -1.57
N ASP A 265 -21.24 -33.46 -1.76
CA ASP A 265 -20.83 -32.55 -0.68
C ASP A 265 -19.89 -33.19 0.36
N SER A 266 -19.17 -34.25 -0.01
CA SER A 266 -18.25 -34.94 0.87
C SER A 266 -17.15 -34.01 1.38
N LYS A 267 -16.93 -34.00 2.71
CA LYS A 267 -15.81 -33.26 3.33
C LYS A 267 -14.44 -33.71 2.83
N LYS A 268 -14.34 -34.91 2.25
CA LYS A 268 -13.11 -35.44 1.66
C LYS A 268 -12.78 -34.80 0.31
N ALA A 269 -13.74 -34.14 -0.34
CA ALA A 269 -13.56 -33.51 -1.65
C ALA A 269 -12.95 -32.10 -1.58
N VAL A 270 -12.80 -31.54 -0.38
CA VAL A 270 -12.35 -30.15 -0.16
C VAL A 270 -11.02 -29.86 -0.85
N GLU A 271 -10.01 -30.71 -0.66
CA GLU A 271 -8.67 -30.50 -1.24
C GLU A 271 -8.70 -30.51 -2.77
N LEU A 272 -9.37 -31.50 -3.35
CA LEU A 272 -9.46 -31.63 -4.80
C LEU A 272 -10.22 -30.44 -5.41
N CYS A 273 -11.33 -30.02 -4.80
CA CYS A 273 -12.11 -28.90 -5.29
C CYS A 273 -11.38 -27.56 -5.15
N PHE A 274 -10.64 -27.36 -4.05
CA PHE A 274 -9.83 -26.17 -3.89
C PHE A 274 -8.70 -26.11 -4.92
N LEU A 275 -8.05 -27.25 -5.20
CA LEU A 275 -7.03 -27.35 -6.23
C LEU A 275 -7.59 -27.08 -7.63
N ILE A 276 -8.76 -27.63 -7.97
CA ILE A 276 -9.40 -27.37 -9.26
C ILE A 276 -9.66 -25.87 -9.43
N VAL A 277 -10.21 -25.23 -8.41
CA VAL A 277 -10.50 -23.78 -8.42
C VAL A 277 -9.21 -22.97 -8.54
N SER A 278 -8.15 -23.32 -7.81
CA SER A 278 -6.87 -22.59 -7.83
C SER A 278 -6.16 -22.66 -9.17
N GLN A 279 -6.44 -23.69 -9.98
CA GLN A 279 -5.84 -23.89 -11.30
C GLN A 279 -6.65 -23.23 -12.44
N ASP A 280 -7.85 -22.70 -12.17
CA ASP A 280 -8.63 -21.99 -13.19
C ASP A 280 -8.08 -20.55 -13.37
N PRO A 281 -7.51 -20.21 -14.55
CA PRO A 281 -6.97 -18.87 -14.78
C PRO A 281 -8.03 -17.77 -14.70
N LYS A 282 -9.33 -18.09 -14.85
CA LYS A 282 -10.43 -17.12 -14.71
C LYS A 282 -10.79 -16.82 -13.26
N LEU A 283 -10.31 -17.64 -12.32
CA LEU A 283 -10.56 -17.52 -10.88
C LEU A 283 -9.30 -17.08 -10.11
N LYS A 284 -8.26 -16.67 -10.84
CA LYS A 284 -7.02 -16.16 -10.26
C LYS A 284 -7.30 -14.88 -9.46
N ILE A 285 -6.76 -14.86 -8.25
CA ILE A 285 -6.80 -13.70 -7.36
C ILE A 285 -5.56 -12.85 -7.67
N ASP A 286 -5.77 -11.57 -7.91
CA ASP A 286 -4.68 -10.61 -8.14
C ASP A 286 -4.34 -9.87 -6.85
N VAL A 287 -3.23 -10.27 -6.22
CA VAL A 287 -2.79 -9.76 -4.91
C VAL A 287 -2.30 -8.31 -5.00
N GLU A 288 -1.80 -7.86 -6.16
CA GLU A 288 -1.33 -6.48 -6.32
C GLU A 288 -2.48 -5.49 -6.14
N THR A 289 -3.68 -5.87 -6.58
CA THR A 289 -4.91 -5.08 -6.35
C THR A 289 -5.39 -5.04 -4.90
N LEU A 290 -4.89 -5.92 -4.04
CA LEU A 290 -5.29 -6.00 -2.63
C LEU A 290 -4.52 -5.04 -1.73
N SER A 291 -3.40 -4.48 -2.21
CA SER A 291 -2.50 -3.61 -1.43
C SER A 291 -3.03 -2.17 -1.26
N PHE A 292 -4.11 -1.81 -1.96
CA PHE A 292 -4.63 -0.43 -2.00
C PHE A 292 -5.49 -0.02 -0.79
N SER A 293 -5.54 -0.86 0.24
CA SER A 293 -6.23 -0.54 1.51
C SER A 293 -5.30 -0.07 2.64
N ASP A 294 -3.99 -0.15 2.42
CA ASP A 294 -2.96 0.16 3.41
C ASP A 294 -2.63 1.66 3.48
N ALA A 295 -1.83 2.05 4.47
CA ALA A 295 -1.24 3.38 4.60
C ALA A 295 -0.12 3.63 3.58
N ASN A 296 -0.40 3.40 2.29
CA ASN A 296 0.56 3.50 1.19
C ASN A 296 -0.02 4.29 0.02
N ALA A 297 0.82 4.66 -0.94
CA ALA A 297 0.42 5.30 -2.18
C ALA A 297 1.35 4.82 -3.32
N TYR A 298 0.91 5.01 -4.56
CA TYR A 298 1.67 4.57 -5.73
C TYR A 298 1.35 5.41 -6.97
N TYR A 299 2.38 5.75 -7.72
CA TYR A 299 2.27 6.35 -9.04
C TYR A 299 2.53 5.32 -10.15
N GLY A 300 1.55 5.15 -11.03
CA GLY A 300 1.69 4.43 -12.28
C GLY A 300 0.97 5.18 -13.39
N LEU A 301 1.72 5.87 -14.26
CA LEU A 301 1.15 6.75 -15.28
C LEU A 301 0.01 6.07 -16.05
N PRO A 302 -1.16 6.73 -16.21
CA PRO A 302 -1.51 8.10 -15.78
C PRO A 302 -2.14 8.23 -14.38
N SER A 303 -2.05 7.20 -13.52
CA SER A 303 -2.83 7.11 -12.29
C SER A 303 -1.97 7.28 -11.04
N ILE A 304 -2.49 8.01 -10.06
CA ILE A 304 -2.03 8.00 -8.66
C ILE A 304 -3.03 7.21 -7.83
N TYR A 305 -2.55 6.24 -7.07
CA TYR A 305 -3.33 5.44 -6.13
C TYR A 305 -2.99 5.90 -4.71
N MET A 306 -4.01 6.15 -3.89
CA MET A 306 -3.82 6.57 -2.50
C MET A 306 -4.52 5.62 -1.55
N GLY A 307 -3.87 5.35 -0.43
CA GLY A 307 -4.44 4.59 0.68
C GLY A 307 -5.49 5.35 1.47
N PHE A 308 -6.35 4.60 2.16
CA PHE A 308 -7.47 5.12 2.95
C PHE A 308 -7.07 6.19 3.98
N ALA A 309 -5.90 6.03 4.60
CA ALA A 309 -5.40 6.94 5.64
C ALA A 309 -5.34 8.40 5.16
N TYR A 310 -4.92 8.63 3.90
CA TYR A 310 -4.76 9.97 3.34
C TYR A 310 -6.11 10.65 3.09
N TYR A 311 -7.12 9.89 2.64
CA TYR A 311 -8.49 10.40 2.48
C TYR A 311 -9.14 10.67 3.83
N TYR A 312 -8.95 9.78 4.81
CA TYR A 312 -9.48 9.99 6.15
C TYR A 312 -8.90 11.26 6.80
N VAL A 313 -7.57 11.45 6.74
CA VAL A 313 -6.92 12.65 7.28
C VAL A 313 -7.40 13.91 6.55
N ALA A 314 -7.53 13.86 5.23
CA ALA A 314 -8.05 14.98 4.44
C ALA A 314 -9.49 15.36 4.85
N GLN A 315 -10.33 14.39 5.21
CA GLN A 315 -11.70 14.65 5.62
C GLN A 315 -11.82 15.13 7.07
N PHE A 316 -11.23 14.38 8.01
CA PHE A 316 -11.54 14.52 9.44
C PHE A 316 -10.58 15.39 10.24
N THR A 317 -9.42 15.75 9.67
CA THR A 317 -8.52 16.73 10.30
C THR A 317 -9.14 18.13 10.21
N GLU A 318 -9.01 18.96 11.25
CA GLU A 318 -9.59 20.31 11.21
C GLU A 318 -8.71 21.27 10.40
N ALA A 319 -7.41 21.30 10.69
CA ALA A 319 -6.49 22.29 10.14
C ALA A 319 -6.10 22.00 8.69
N VAL A 320 -6.35 22.96 7.78
CA VAL A 320 -5.93 22.88 6.37
C VAL A 320 -4.42 22.64 6.24
N SER A 321 -3.61 23.29 7.06
CA SER A 321 -2.15 23.10 7.03
C SER A 321 -1.71 21.68 7.39
N ALA A 322 -2.44 21.00 8.28
CA ALA A 322 -2.20 19.60 8.61
C ALA A 322 -2.64 18.66 7.48
N LYS A 323 -3.80 18.93 6.85
CA LYS A 323 -4.28 18.18 5.67
C LYS A 323 -3.29 18.26 4.51
N ILE A 324 -2.80 19.46 4.21
CA ILE A 324 -1.84 19.69 3.14
C ILE A 324 -0.48 19.05 3.50
N GLY A 325 -0.01 19.17 4.75
CA GLY A 325 1.25 18.57 5.17
C GLY A 325 1.27 17.04 5.09
N PHE A 326 0.16 16.39 5.44
CA PHE A 326 0.04 14.92 5.43
C PHE A 326 -0.44 14.38 4.07
N SER A 327 -1.67 14.69 3.68
CA SER A 327 -2.29 14.15 2.47
C SER A 327 -1.78 14.87 1.21
N GLY A 328 -1.66 16.20 1.26
CA GLY A 328 -1.08 16.98 0.15
C GLY A 328 0.39 16.62 -0.10
N GLY A 329 1.18 16.43 0.97
CA GLY A 329 2.58 15.98 0.87
C GLY A 329 2.71 14.62 0.18
N CYS A 330 1.82 13.66 0.51
CA CYS A 330 1.81 12.35 -0.14
C CYS A 330 1.40 12.42 -1.61
N VAL A 331 0.34 13.16 -1.96
CA VAL A 331 -0.02 13.39 -3.37
C VAL A 331 1.10 14.07 -4.13
N GLY A 332 1.77 15.05 -3.51
CA GLY A 332 2.92 15.74 -4.10
C GLY A 332 4.08 14.79 -4.38
N HIS A 333 4.35 13.84 -3.47
CA HIS A 333 5.36 12.81 -3.66
C HIS A 333 5.01 11.92 -4.87
N GLU A 334 3.81 11.34 -4.90
CA GLU A 334 3.39 10.46 -6.00
C GLU A 334 3.35 11.19 -7.35
N PHE A 335 2.84 12.42 -7.38
CA PHE A 335 2.89 13.28 -8.55
C PHE A 335 4.33 13.62 -8.95
N GLY A 336 5.23 13.75 -7.97
CA GLY A 336 6.67 13.94 -8.15
C GLY A 336 7.34 12.82 -8.94
N HIS A 337 6.90 11.56 -8.83
CA HIS A 337 7.35 10.48 -9.70
C HIS A 337 7.00 10.70 -11.17
N GLY A 338 5.92 11.41 -11.46
CA GLY A 338 5.59 11.86 -12.80
C GLY A 338 6.44 13.01 -13.31
N LEU A 339 7.29 13.61 -12.46
CA LEU A 339 8.14 14.76 -12.76
C LEU A 339 9.65 14.45 -12.67
N ILE A 340 10.06 13.44 -11.92
CA ILE A 340 11.47 13.10 -11.65
C ILE A 340 11.70 11.62 -11.85
N LYS A 341 12.62 11.29 -12.77
CA LYS A 341 13.03 9.91 -13.07
C LYS A 341 14.49 9.79 -13.47
N SER A 342 15.20 8.88 -12.85
CA SER A 342 16.65 8.68 -12.91
C SER A 342 17.10 7.91 -14.15
N THR A 343 16.15 7.27 -14.85
CA THR A 343 16.41 6.42 -16.02
C THR A 343 15.84 7.03 -17.29
N SER A 344 16.41 6.66 -18.44
CA SER A 344 15.94 7.10 -19.75
C SER A 344 14.78 6.27 -20.30
N ALA A 345 14.32 5.25 -19.57
CA ALA A 345 13.24 4.35 -19.99
C ALA A 345 11.85 4.86 -19.58
N ASP A 346 11.78 5.96 -18.83
CA ASP A 346 10.54 6.52 -18.29
C ASP A 346 9.88 7.55 -19.21
N ASP A 347 8.60 7.85 -18.94
CA ASP A 347 7.78 8.76 -19.75
C ASP A 347 8.29 10.22 -19.76
N LEU A 348 8.95 10.64 -18.68
CA LEU A 348 9.78 11.84 -18.65
C LEU A 348 11.26 11.47 -18.71
N THR A 349 11.84 11.55 -19.90
CA THR A 349 13.26 11.26 -20.11
C THR A 349 14.20 12.44 -19.79
N TYR A 350 13.69 13.50 -19.14
CA TYR A 350 14.32 14.82 -19.10
C TYR A 350 14.23 15.50 -17.72
N PHE A 351 15.33 15.52 -16.95
CA PHE A 351 15.52 16.53 -15.89
C PHE A 351 17.01 16.86 -15.69
N SER A 352 17.33 18.01 -15.06
CA SER A 352 18.71 18.52 -14.99
C SER A 352 19.63 17.67 -14.09
N ASN A 353 20.84 17.38 -14.58
CA ASN A 353 21.85 16.66 -13.79
C ASN A 353 22.32 17.47 -12.57
N ASN A 354 22.24 18.80 -12.64
CA ASN A 354 22.53 19.66 -11.50
C ASN A 354 21.47 19.49 -10.40
N SER A 355 20.20 19.41 -10.78
CA SER A 355 19.11 19.11 -9.84
C SER A 355 19.27 17.70 -9.25
N ARG A 356 19.59 16.69 -10.07
CA ARG A 356 19.91 15.33 -9.60
C ARG A 356 21.07 15.32 -8.58
N ASN A 357 22.18 15.99 -8.91
CA ASN A 357 23.34 16.06 -8.02
C ASN A 357 23.01 16.81 -6.73
N CYS A 358 22.20 17.87 -6.81
CA CYS A 358 21.73 18.57 -5.62
C CYS A 358 20.93 17.65 -4.70
N ILE A 359 19.97 16.89 -5.24
CA ILE A 359 19.15 15.92 -4.49
C ILE A 359 20.07 14.89 -3.83
N GLN A 360 20.97 14.27 -4.58
CA GLN A 360 21.90 13.28 -4.05
C GLN A 360 22.79 13.87 -2.94
N ASN A 361 23.30 15.09 -3.12
CA ASN A 361 24.12 15.77 -2.11
C ASN A 361 23.35 16.10 -0.84
N GLN A 362 22.10 16.55 -0.94
CA GLN A 362 21.22 16.80 0.20
C GLN A 362 21.06 15.54 1.04
N TYR A 363 20.73 14.41 0.38
CA TYR A 363 20.52 13.14 1.07
C TYR A 363 21.82 12.58 1.64
N ASN A 364 22.95 12.67 0.92
CA ASN A 364 24.27 12.27 1.43
C ASN A 364 24.66 13.07 2.68
N SER A 365 24.44 14.39 2.66
CA SER A 365 24.74 15.30 3.78
C SER A 365 23.87 14.97 5.00
N THR A 366 22.56 14.81 4.78
CA THR A 366 21.60 14.43 5.83
C THR A 366 21.91 13.05 6.40
N CYS A 367 22.24 12.08 5.56
CA CYS A 367 22.67 10.73 5.95
C CYS A 367 23.88 10.77 6.87
N LYS A 368 24.92 11.53 6.50
CA LYS A 368 26.13 11.69 7.32
C LYS A 368 25.81 12.31 8.67
N GLU A 369 24.91 13.28 8.71
CA GLU A 369 24.58 14.00 9.93
C GLU A 369 23.65 13.19 10.85
N PHE A 370 22.62 12.56 10.29
CA PHE A 370 21.49 11.96 11.01
C PHE A 370 21.43 10.43 10.93
N VAL A 371 22.52 9.75 10.55
CA VAL A 371 22.54 8.28 10.54
C VAL A 371 22.18 7.72 11.92
N GLU A 372 21.32 6.71 11.93
CA GLU A 372 20.97 5.98 13.14
C GLU A 372 21.57 4.59 13.16
N GLN A 373 20.84 3.56 12.72
CA GLN A 373 21.38 2.20 12.63
C GLN A 373 22.15 2.01 11.34
N SER A 374 21.55 2.42 10.22
CA SER A 374 22.18 2.51 8.92
C SER A 374 21.49 3.58 8.10
N CYS A 375 22.20 4.09 7.12
CA CYS A 375 21.66 4.92 6.09
C CYS A 375 22.46 4.68 4.82
N ASP A 376 21.74 4.52 3.71
CA ASP A 376 22.30 4.35 2.38
C ASP A 376 21.65 5.37 1.44
N THR A 377 22.49 5.99 0.63
CA THR A 377 22.11 7.01 -0.34
C THR A 377 22.81 6.73 -1.67
N TYR A 378 22.20 5.86 -2.47
CA TYR A 378 22.69 5.45 -3.78
C TYR A 378 21.95 6.17 -4.91
N ASP A 379 22.58 6.22 -6.08
CA ASP A 379 22.00 6.77 -7.32
C ASP A 379 20.62 6.19 -7.67
N LYS A 380 20.33 4.95 -7.27
CA LYS A 380 19.03 4.30 -7.50
C LYS A 380 17.89 4.83 -6.64
N GLN A 381 18.19 5.62 -5.61
CA GLN A 381 17.19 6.21 -4.70
C GLN A 381 16.84 7.66 -5.08
N VAL A 382 17.47 8.21 -6.14
CA VAL A 382 17.24 9.57 -6.63
C VAL A 382 15.77 9.84 -6.94
N ASP A 383 15.03 8.82 -7.39
CA ASP A 383 13.63 8.97 -7.78
C ASP A 383 12.73 9.22 -6.58
N GLU A 384 12.89 8.41 -5.53
CA GLU A 384 12.19 8.61 -4.25
C GLU A 384 12.63 9.90 -3.56
N ASN A 385 13.94 10.13 -3.50
CA ASN A 385 14.51 11.30 -2.85
C ASN A 385 14.11 12.61 -3.54
N GLY A 386 14.00 12.57 -4.86
CA GLY A 386 13.55 13.68 -5.68
C GLY A 386 12.05 13.90 -5.54
N ALA A 387 11.26 12.83 -5.55
CA ALA A 387 9.81 12.88 -5.30
C ALA A 387 9.49 13.51 -3.92
N ASP A 388 10.26 13.18 -2.87
CA ASP A 388 10.16 13.84 -1.56
C ASP A 388 10.41 15.35 -1.63
N ILE A 389 11.47 15.77 -2.32
CA ILE A 389 11.84 17.18 -2.41
C ILE A 389 10.79 17.96 -3.21
N ILE A 390 10.43 17.52 -4.42
CA ILE A 390 9.46 18.24 -5.26
C ILE A 390 8.06 18.17 -4.66
N GLY A 391 7.70 17.03 -4.05
CA GLY A 391 6.42 16.84 -3.39
C GLY A 391 6.23 17.79 -2.22
N LEU A 392 7.26 17.96 -1.38
CA LEU A 392 7.23 18.95 -0.31
C LEU A 392 7.15 20.39 -0.85
N GLN A 393 7.90 20.72 -1.91
CA GLN A 393 7.85 22.05 -2.54
C GLN A 393 6.46 22.36 -3.08
N LEU A 394 5.83 21.42 -3.79
CA LEU A 394 4.47 21.56 -4.30
C LEU A 394 3.44 21.69 -3.18
N ALA A 395 3.55 20.85 -2.14
CA ALA A 395 2.65 20.91 -0.98
C ALA A 395 2.81 22.21 -0.18
N TYR A 396 4.03 22.75 -0.07
CA TYR A 396 4.27 24.01 0.62
C TYR A 396 3.77 25.22 -0.20
N GLU A 397 3.96 25.23 -1.52
CA GLU A 397 3.33 26.24 -2.40
C GLU A 397 1.80 26.17 -2.29
N LEU A 398 1.23 24.96 -2.24
CA LEU A 398 -0.21 24.76 -2.03
C LEU A 398 -0.66 25.32 -0.67
N LEU A 399 0.12 25.09 0.40
CA LEU A 399 -0.12 25.66 1.73
C LEU A 399 -0.13 27.19 1.69
N GLU A 400 0.85 27.82 1.05
CA GLU A 400 0.92 29.28 0.95
C GLU A 400 -0.29 29.85 0.20
N ARG A 401 -0.76 29.19 -0.87
CA ARG A 401 -1.95 29.59 -1.62
C ARG A 401 -3.24 29.46 -0.80
N HIS A 402 -3.35 28.43 0.04
CA HIS A 402 -4.54 28.14 0.84
C HIS A 402 -4.60 28.91 2.16
N CYS A 403 -3.48 29.03 2.87
CA CYS A 403 -3.42 29.68 4.18
C CYS A 403 -3.08 31.17 4.10
N LYS A 404 -2.36 31.64 3.07
CA LYS A 404 -2.00 33.06 2.88
C LYS A 404 -1.50 33.72 4.17
N ASP A 405 -2.21 34.73 4.66
CA ASP A 405 -1.86 35.48 5.87
C ASP A 405 -2.01 34.65 7.17
N ASP A 406 -2.80 33.57 7.14
CA ASP A 406 -3.04 32.71 8.30
C ASP A 406 -1.84 31.78 8.61
N LEU A 407 -0.86 31.69 7.71
CA LEU A 407 0.30 30.79 7.83
C LEU A 407 1.03 30.95 9.18
N LYS A 408 1.18 32.19 9.66
CA LYS A 408 1.87 32.52 10.91
C LYS A 408 0.95 32.62 12.12
N THR A 409 -0.37 32.43 11.94
CA THR A 409 -1.33 32.43 13.04
C THR A 409 -1.25 31.12 13.82
N ILE A 410 -1.63 31.18 15.11
CA ILE A 410 -1.54 30.04 16.02
C ILE A 410 -2.76 29.12 15.87
N TYR A 411 -2.49 27.88 15.51
CA TYR A 411 -3.44 26.79 15.63
C TYR A 411 -3.55 26.36 17.10
N LYS A 412 -4.61 26.84 17.76
CA LYS A 412 -4.81 26.74 19.20
C LYS A 412 -4.73 25.32 19.78
N PRO A 413 -5.26 24.26 19.14
CA PRO A 413 -5.24 22.91 19.72
C PRO A 413 -3.85 22.34 20.01
N LEU A 414 -2.81 22.84 19.34
CA LEU A 414 -1.41 22.43 19.52
C LEU A 414 -0.48 23.58 19.93
N ASN A 415 -0.98 24.82 19.95
CA ASN A 415 -0.20 26.02 20.23
C ASN A 415 1.05 26.18 19.34
N VAL A 416 0.90 25.86 18.05
CA VAL A 416 1.92 26.02 17.01
C VAL A 416 1.34 26.86 15.86
N THR A 417 2.19 27.46 15.03
CA THR A 417 1.70 28.14 13.82
C THR A 417 1.19 27.16 12.78
N HIS A 418 0.34 27.60 11.85
CA HIS A 418 -0.05 26.77 10.70
C HIS A 418 1.16 26.32 9.86
N GLN A 419 2.17 27.18 9.72
CA GLN A 419 3.45 26.86 9.07
C GLN A 419 4.19 25.71 9.78
N GLN A 420 4.28 25.74 11.11
CA GLN A 420 4.90 24.67 11.89
C GLN A 420 4.07 23.38 11.79
N LEU A 421 2.74 23.50 11.87
CA LEU A 421 1.83 22.37 11.79
C LEU A 421 1.94 21.62 10.46
N PHE A 422 2.19 22.30 9.35
CA PHE A 422 2.48 21.66 8.07
C PHE A 422 3.68 20.71 8.20
N PHE A 423 4.83 21.18 8.70
CA PHE A 423 6.02 20.34 8.83
C PHE A 423 5.83 19.18 9.81
N TYR A 424 5.12 19.42 10.91
CA TYR A 424 4.76 18.35 11.85
C TYR A 424 3.90 17.28 11.19
N ALA A 425 2.84 17.68 10.47
CA ALA A 425 1.96 16.75 9.77
C ALA A 425 2.71 15.95 8.69
N THR A 426 3.63 16.59 7.96
CA THR A 426 4.52 15.90 7.03
C THR A 426 5.41 14.88 7.72
N ALA A 427 6.00 15.19 8.89
CA ALA A 427 6.87 14.22 9.58
C ALA A 427 6.09 13.03 10.16
N VAL A 428 4.84 13.24 10.61
CA VAL A 428 4.01 12.18 11.22
C VAL A 428 3.79 10.99 10.30
N SER A 429 3.69 11.20 8.98
CA SER A 429 3.53 10.11 8.02
C SER A 429 4.74 9.16 7.94
N TYR A 430 5.88 9.57 8.47
CA TYR A 430 7.14 8.81 8.47
C TYR A 430 7.52 8.26 9.85
N CYS A 431 6.71 8.48 10.90
CA CYS A 431 7.04 8.02 12.25
C CYS A 431 6.99 6.48 12.37
N GLN A 432 8.14 5.86 12.66
CA GLN A 432 8.26 4.40 12.74
C GLN A 432 8.33 3.83 14.16
N GLY A 433 8.39 4.66 15.21
CA GLY A 433 8.51 4.20 16.61
C GLY A 433 9.76 3.36 16.92
N LYS A 434 10.77 3.40 16.03
CA LYS A 434 12.03 2.67 16.17
C LYS A 434 13.16 3.48 15.54
N ARG A 435 14.39 3.05 15.79
CA ARG A 435 15.55 3.59 15.07
C ARG A 435 15.47 3.21 13.59
N SER A 436 15.70 4.19 12.74
CA SER A 436 15.65 4.07 11.29
C SER A 436 16.89 3.34 10.77
N HIS A 437 16.67 2.54 9.72
CA HIS A 437 17.69 1.79 9.01
C HIS A 437 17.31 1.66 7.54
N THR A 438 18.29 1.42 6.68
CA THR A 438 18.06 0.99 5.30
C THR A 438 17.37 -0.37 5.30
N ILE A 439 16.26 -0.48 4.57
CA ILE A 439 15.51 -1.72 4.44
C ILE A 439 16.16 -2.58 3.34
N THR A 440 16.34 -3.87 3.61
CA THR A 440 16.73 -4.87 2.62
C THR A 440 15.53 -5.74 2.27
N ARG A 441 15.18 -5.81 0.99
CA ARG A 441 14.09 -6.63 0.46
C ARG A 441 14.43 -8.11 0.53
N MET A 442 13.41 -8.97 0.39
CA MET A 442 13.59 -10.43 0.48
C MET A 442 14.55 -10.98 -0.59
N ASP A 443 14.67 -10.31 -1.74
CA ASP A 443 15.60 -10.65 -2.83
C ASP A 443 17.05 -10.20 -2.57
N GLY A 444 17.33 -9.60 -1.41
CA GLY A 444 18.64 -9.09 -1.03
C GLY A 444 18.96 -7.70 -1.59
N THR A 445 18.06 -7.09 -2.36
CA THR A 445 18.24 -5.71 -2.84
C THR A 445 17.86 -4.70 -1.77
N LEU A 446 18.55 -3.56 -1.73
CA LEU A 446 18.15 -2.46 -0.85
C LEU A 446 16.89 -1.78 -1.38
N ASP A 447 16.04 -1.36 -0.45
CA ASP A 447 14.86 -0.55 -0.74
C ASP A 447 15.23 0.72 -1.52
N SER A 448 14.31 1.17 -2.37
CA SER A 448 14.48 2.39 -3.18
C SER A 448 14.36 3.66 -2.36
N HIS A 449 13.71 3.61 -1.20
CA HIS A 449 13.57 4.76 -0.32
C HIS A 449 14.78 4.91 0.61
N ALA A 450 15.15 6.15 0.91
CA ALA A 450 16.02 6.43 2.05
C ALA A 450 15.30 6.08 3.37
N SER A 451 16.06 5.91 4.46
CA SER A 451 15.47 5.66 5.77
C SER A 451 14.60 6.85 6.23
N ALA A 452 13.52 6.58 6.96
CA ALA A 452 12.47 7.55 7.26
C ALA A 452 12.97 8.87 7.87
N ASN A 453 13.90 8.80 8.83
CA ASN A 453 14.50 9.98 9.44
C ASN A 453 15.29 10.83 8.46
N ILE A 454 15.95 10.20 7.49
CA ILE A 454 16.71 10.88 6.45
C ILE A 454 15.79 11.52 5.43
N ARG A 455 14.72 10.85 5.01
CA ARG A 455 13.69 11.43 4.11
C ARG A 455 13.15 12.74 4.71
N VAL A 456 12.64 12.67 5.94
CA VAL A 456 12.06 13.83 6.65
C VAL A 456 13.08 14.95 6.82
N ASN A 457 14.25 14.67 7.42
CA ASN A 457 15.21 15.73 7.69
C ASN A 457 15.80 16.31 6.39
N ALA A 458 15.94 15.53 5.32
CA ALA A 458 16.46 15.99 4.04
C ALA A 458 15.51 16.95 3.35
N MET A 459 14.24 16.57 3.16
CA MET A 459 13.28 17.44 2.47
C MET A 459 12.95 18.69 3.29
N ILE A 460 12.84 18.58 4.62
CA ILE A 460 12.46 19.68 5.50
C ILE A 460 13.60 20.68 5.72
N SER A 461 14.82 20.21 6.02
CA SER A 461 15.95 21.13 6.28
C SER A 461 16.27 22.02 5.09
N GLN A 462 16.07 21.50 3.88
CA GLN A 462 16.33 22.21 2.64
C GLN A 462 15.28 23.29 2.33
N HIS A 463 14.04 23.11 2.77
CA HIS A 463 12.96 24.04 2.42
C HIS A 463 13.08 25.34 3.24
N PRO A 464 13.17 26.53 2.60
CA PRO A 464 13.38 27.80 3.32
C PRO A 464 12.27 28.11 4.32
N GLY A 465 11.05 27.68 4.03
CA GLY A 465 9.90 27.80 4.94
C GLY A 465 10.10 27.12 6.31
N PHE A 466 10.92 26.07 6.41
CA PHE A 466 11.20 25.42 7.69
C PHE A 466 12.01 26.33 8.61
N LYS A 467 13.06 26.93 8.06
CA LYS A 467 13.90 27.87 8.81
C LYS A 467 13.10 29.09 9.27
N ASP A 468 12.16 29.59 8.47
CA ASP A 468 11.24 30.65 8.88
C ASP A 468 10.26 30.18 9.97
N ALA A 469 9.70 28.97 9.85
CA ALA A 469 8.73 28.45 10.82
C ALA A 469 9.31 28.22 12.23
N PHE A 470 10.55 27.74 12.32
CA PHE A 470 11.20 27.36 13.58
C PHE A 470 12.33 28.31 14.01
N GLN A 471 12.64 29.33 13.19
CA GLN A 471 13.68 30.33 13.46
C GLN A 471 15.06 29.69 13.73
N CYS A 472 15.37 28.60 13.03
CA CYS A 472 16.60 27.85 13.24
C CYS A 472 17.84 28.67 12.88
N SER A 473 18.84 28.66 13.78
CA SER A 473 20.12 29.30 13.53
C SER A 473 20.88 28.59 12.40
N LYS A 474 21.78 29.31 11.72
CA LYS A 474 22.67 28.71 10.69
C LYS A 474 23.58 27.62 11.26
N GLU A 475 23.80 27.62 12.56
CA GLU A 475 24.64 26.67 13.26
C GLU A 475 23.89 25.43 13.76
N SER A 476 22.56 25.44 13.67
CA SER A 476 21.74 24.30 14.04
C SER A 476 22.00 23.11 13.14
N ARG A 477 21.87 21.92 13.68
CA ARG A 477 22.22 20.68 13.02
C ARG A 477 21.35 20.42 11.78
N MET A 478 20.05 20.72 11.86
CA MET A 478 19.15 20.70 10.69
C MET A 478 19.64 21.63 9.57
N ILE A 479 20.04 22.86 9.88
CA ILE A 479 20.46 23.80 8.83
C ILE A 479 21.87 23.47 8.31
N LYS A 480 22.73 22.86 9.12
CA LYS A 480 24.07 22.38 8.70
C LYS A 480 24.01 21.19 7.75
N SER A 481 23.00 20.32 7.87
CA SER A 481 22.83 19.20 6.93
C SER A 481 22.28 19.64 5.58
N ALA A 482 21.59 20.78 5.52
CA ALA A 482 21.00 21.29 4.29
C ALA A 482 22.06 21.77 3.30
N VAL A 483 21.87 21.43 2.03
CA VAL A 483 22.45 22.16 0.90
C VAL A 483 21.47 23.25 0.45
N ASP A 484 21.89 24.13 -0.46
CA ASP A 484 20.98 25.09 -1.08
C ASP A 484 19.75 24.39 -1.67
N GLN A 485 18.59 25.06 -1.67
CA GLN A 485 17.36 24.45 -2.15
C GLN A 485 17.51 23.91 -3.58
N CYS A 486 17.22 22.62 -3.77
CA CYS A 486 17.24 22.01 -5.08
C CYS A 486 16.07 22.54 -5.91
N ILE A 487 16.37 23.45 -6.83
CA ILE A 487 15.40 23.95 -7.79
C ILE A 487 15.35 22.99 -8.99
N ILE A 488 14.27 22.20 -9.06
CA ILE A 488 14.08 21.19 -10.11
C ILE A 488 13.37 21.82 -11.32
N TYR A 489 12.28 22.54 -11.04
CA TYR A 489 11.52 23.36 -11.98
C TYR A 489 11.39 24.80 -11.44
N GLY A 490 11.12 25.75 -12.33
CA GLY A 490 10.99 27.18 -12.03
C GLY A 490 12.07 28.05 -12.68
N GLU A 491 11.95 29.37 -12.54
CA GLU A 491 12.82 30.34 -13.24
C GLU A 491 14.29 30.26 -12.87
N HIS A 492 14.60 29.75 -11.68
CA HIS A 492 15.94 29.57 -11.16
C HIS A 492 16.46 28.13 -11.31
N ALA A 493 15.72 27.26 -12.02
CA ALA A 493 16.20 25.92 -12.31
C ALA A 493 17.48 25.99 -13.19
N PRO A 494 18.38 24.99 -13.08
CA PRO A 494 19.63 24.98 -13.85
C PRO A 494 19.40 25.14 -15.36
N GLN A 495 20.31 25.86 -16.03
CA GLN A 495 20.23 26.15 -17.47
C GLN A 495 20.52 24.92 -18.35
N THR A 496 21.31 23.98 -17.84
CA THR A 496 21.82 22.85 -18.60
C THR A 496 21.08 21.55 -18.26
N ARG A 497 20.76 20.83 -19.32
CA ARG A 497 20.43 19.41 -19.30
C ARG A 497 21.74 18.60 -19.37
N LYS A 498 21.75 17.37 -18.87
CA LYS A 498 22.89 16.47 -19.06
C LYS A 498 23.17 16.22 -20.56
N HIS A 499 24.45 16.12 -20.90
CA HIS A 499 24.95 15.33 -22.04
C HIS A 499 25.06 13.85 -21.63
#